data_AF-A0A538J4S2-F1
#
_entry.id   AF-A0A538J4S2-F1
#
_cell.length_a   1.000
_cell.length_b   1.000
_cell.length_c   1.000
_cell.angle_alpha   90.00
_cell.angle_beta   90.00
_cell.angle_gamma   90.00
#
_symmetry.space_group_name_H-M   'P 1'
#
loop_
_entity.id
_entity.type
_entity.pdbx_description
1 polymer ?
#
loop_
_entity_poly.entity_id
_entity_poly.type
_entity_poly.pdbx_seq_one_letter_code
_entity_poly.pdbx_strand_id
1 'polypeptide(L)'
;MRARPTEIIRFIGRSSKRIAVTAVGAAFVLAGLAMLVLPGPGILVVALGFGVLGTEYAWAAAALEGTKRAAAKAGNLARDGVTRAARGAHGSARSIGRRFTRR
;
A
#
# COMPACT_ATOMS: atom_id res chain seq x y z
N MET A 1 -17.74 -17.77 17.52
CA MET A 1 -17.25 -17.74 16.12
C MET A 1 -17.64 -16.43 15.44
N ARG A 2 -16.78 -15.40 15.50
CA ARG A 2 -16.82 -14.23 14.61
C ARG A 2 -15.38 -13.79 14.37
N ALA A 3 -14.74 -14.37 13.36
CA ALA A 3 -13.42 -13.95 12.92
C ALA A 3 -13.52 -12.52 12.42
N ARG A 4 -12.83 -11.58 13.08
CA ARG A 4 -12.82 -10.16 12.70
C ARG A 4 -11.86 -10.02 11.51
N PRO A 5 -12.34 -9.71 10.28
CA PRO A 5 -11.52 -9.67 9.06
C PRO A 5 -10.43 -8.58 9.07
N THR A 6 -10.49 -7.67 10.04
CA THR A 6 -9.69 -6.46 10.14
C THR A 6 -8.31 -6.68 10.76
N GLU A 7 -8.07 -7.82 11.42
CA GLU A 7 -6.76 -8.13 12.03
C GLU A 7 -5.71 -8.58 11.01
N ILE A 8 -6.16 -9.17 9.90
CA ILE A 8 -5.31 -9.73 8.85
C ILE A 8 -4.54 -8.61 8.13
N ILE A 9 -5.17 -7.44 7.96
CA ILE A 9 -4.63 -6.31 7.17
C ILE A 9 -3.43 -5.65 7.87
N ARG A 10 -3.40 -5.63 9.22
CA ARG A 10 -2.31 -5.03 9.99
C ARG A 10 -1.11 -5.97 10.12
N PHE A 11 -1.33 -7.28 10.16
CA PHE A 11 -0.26 -8.28 10.13
C PHE A 11 0.40 -8.32 8.74
N ILE A 12 -0.39 -8.23 7.67
CA ILE A 12 0.12 -8.14 6.29
C ILE A 12 0.99 -6.89 6.10
N GLY A 13 0.66 -5.74 6.68
CA GLY A 13 1.48 -4.52 6.53
C GLY A 13 2.92 -4.62 7.05
N ARG A 14 3.18 -5.47 8.06
CA ARG A 14 4.54 -5.71 8.60
C ARG A 14 5.15 -7.05 8.14
N SER A 15 4.31 -8.03 7.79
CA SER A 15 4.71 -9.34 7.30
C SER A 15 4.82 -9.43 5.78
N SER A 16 4.37 -8.44 5.00
CA SER A 16 4.55 -8.43 3.53
C SER A 16 6.02 -8.49 3.16
N LYS A 17 6.88 -7.76 3.87
CA LYS A 17 8.33 -7.82 3.69
C LYS A 17 8.88 -9.22 4.00
N ARG A 18 8.38 -9.87 5.05
CA ARG A 18 8.81 -11.23 5.42
C ARG A 18 8.35 -12.25 4.39
N ILE A 19 7.10 -12.19 3.97
CA ILE A 19 6.52 -13.09 2.96
C ILE A 19 7.24 -12.92 1.62
N ALA A 20 7.53 -11.69 1.20
CA ALA A 20 8.33 -11.43 0.00
C ALA A 20 9.74 -12.01 0.12
N VAL A 21 10.44 -11.73 1.23
CA VAL A 21 11.79 -12.28 1.47
C VAL A 21 11.77 -13.82 1.56
N THR A 22 10.73 -14.42 2.15
CA THR A 22 10.56 -15.87 2.21
C THR A 22 10.26 -16.47 0.85
N ALA A 23 9.39 -15.85 0.04
CA ALA A 23 9.09 -16.32 -1.32
C ALA A 23 10.31 -16.24 -2.23
N VAL A 24 11.05 -15.13 -2.16
CA VAL A 24 12.33 -14.95 -2.87
C VAL A 24 13.35 -15.98 -2.40
N GLY A 25 13.55 -16.12 -1.08
CA GLY A 25 14.46 -17.12 -0.51
C GLY A 25 14.10 -18.55 -0.91
N ALA A 26 12.81 -18.91 -0.87
CA ALA A 26 12.33 -20.22 -1.28
C ALA A 26 12.54 -20.48 -2.78
N ALA A 27 12.35 -19.46 -3.62
CA ALA A 27 12.63 -19.54 -5.05
C ALA A 27 14.11 -19.80 -5.36
N PHE A 28 15.02 -19.05 -4.70
CA PHE A 28 16.46 -19.26 -4.84
C PHE A 28 16.88 -20.65 -4.36
N VAL A 29 16.29 -21.15 -3.28
CA VAL A 29 16.54 -22.51 -2.79
C VAL A 29 16.06 -23.57 -3.79
N LEU A 30 14.85 -23.43 -4.34
CA LEU A 30 14.33 -24.36 -5.35
C LEU A 30 15.16 -24.34 -6.63
N ALA A 31 15.61 -23.16 -7.07
CA ALA A 31 16.51 -23.00 -8.21
C ALA A 31 17.88 -23.65 -7.97
N GLY A 32 18.48 -23.43 -6.78
CA GLY A 32 19.76 -24.06 -6.40
C GLY A 32 19.65 -25.58 -6.26
N LEU A 33 18.54 -26.07 -5.70
CA LEU A 33 18.26 -27.51 -5.61
C LEU A 33 18.11 -28.13 -6.99
N ALA A 34 17.45 -27.44 -7.92
CA ALA A 34 17.34 -27.90 -9.31
C ALA A 34 18.71 -27.98 -10.01
N MET A 35 19.61 -27.02 -9.78
CA MET A 35 20.99 -27.07 -10.30
C MET A 35 21.81 -28.24 -9.75
N LEU A 36 21.52 -28.66 -8.51
CA LEU A 36 22.20 -29.81 -7.88
C LEU A 36 21.65 -31.15 -8.36
N VAL A 37 20.34 -31.24 -8.61
CA VAL A 37 19.67 -32.50 -8.96
C VAL A 37 19.93 -32.90 -10.40
N LEU A 38 20.17 -31.96 -11.31
CA LEU A 38 20.19 -32.29 -12.73
C LEU A 38 21.11 -31.36 -13.54
N PRO A 39 22.34 -31.78 -13.91
CA PRO A 39 23.15 -31.07 -14.91
C PRO A 39 22.54 -31.28 -16.32
N GLY A 40 21.25 -30.95 -16.51
CA GLY A 40 20.46 -31.52 -17.60
C GLY A 40 19.26 -30.72 -18.15
N PRO A 41 18.43 -30.00 -17.37
CA PRO A 41 17.38 -29.18 -17.98
C PRO A 41 17.19 -27.83 -17.28
N GLY A 42 17.95 -26.84 -17.72
CA GLY A 42 17.85 -25.44 -17.26
C GLY A 42 16.50 -24.77 -17.52
N ILE A 43 15.62 -25.36 -18.34
CA ILE A 43 14.30 -24.80 -18.68
C ILE A 43 13.39 -24.71 -17.46
N LEU A 44 13.44 -25.70 -16.55
CA LEU A 44 12.65 -25.66 -15.31
C LEU A 44 13.09 -24.50 -14.41
N VAL A 45 14.40 -24.22 -14.35
CA VAL A 45 14.96 -23.10 -13.59
C VAL A 45 14.57 -21.77 -14.22
N VAL A 46 14.62 -21.66 -15.54
CA VAL A 46 14.20 -20.45 -16.27
C VAL A 46 12.70 -20.19 -16.07
N ALA A 47 11.85 -21.21 -16.19
CA ALA A 47 10.41 -21.10 -15.96
C ALA A 47 10.08 -20.70 -14.50
N LEU A 48 10.77 -21.28 -13.51
CA LEU A 48 10.64 -20.91 -12.11
C LEU A 48 11.13 -19.48 -11.85
N GLY A 49 12.27 -19.09 -12.43
CA GLY A 49 12.79 -17.73 -12.39
C GLY A 49 11.77 -16.73 -12.92
N PHE A 50 11.18 -16.99 -14.09
CA PHE A 50 10.12 -16.14 -14.64
C PHE A 50 8.86 -16.11 -13.78
N GLY A 51 8.45 -17.23 -13.18
CA GLY A 51 7.33 -17.27 -12.23
C GLY A 51 7.57 -16.39 -11.01
N VAL A 52 8.80 -16.39 -10.48
CA VAL A 52 9.20 -15.61 -9.31
C VAL A 52 9.29 -14.12 -9.66
N LEU A 53 9.95 -13.79 -10.77
CA LEU A 53 9.97 -12.42 -11.29
C LEU A 53 8.53 -11.90 -11.46
N GLY A 54 7.63 -12.68 -12.07
CA GLY A 54 6.22 -12.31 -12.24
C GLY A 54 5.48 -12.09 -10.91
N THR A 55 5.84 -12.83 -9.87
CA THR A 55 5.24 -12.71 -8.54
C THR A 55 5.66 -11.40 -7.85
N GLU A 56 6.90 -10.95 -8.05
CA GLU A 56 7.40 -9.67 -7.53
C GLU A 56 6.67 -8.47 -8.15
N TYR A 57 6.45 -8.50 -9.47
CA TYR A 57 5.73 -7.43 -10.18
C TYR A 57 4.25 -7.35 -9.79
N ALA A 58 3.58 -8.50 -9.64
CA ALA A 58 2.19 -8.55 -9.19
C ALA A 58 2.04 -7.97 -7.77
N TRP A 59 2.97 -8.27 -6.87
CA TRP A 59 2.98 -7.70 -5.53
C TRP A 59 3.33 -6.20 -5.53
N ALA A 60 4.28 -5.76 -6.35
CA ALA A 60 4.62 -4.35 -6.48
C ALA A 60 3.42 -3.51 -6.98
N ALA A 61 2.67 -4.05 -7.95
CA ALA A 61 1.43 -3.42 -8.43
C ALA A 61 0.37 -3.34 -7.34
N ALA A 62 0.16 -4.42 -6.57
CA ALA A 62 -0.77 -4.45 -5.45
C ALA A 62 -0.36 -3.48 -4.31
N ALA A 63 0.94 -3.37 -4.02
CA ALA A 63 1.48 -2.45 -3.02
C ALA A 63 1.30 -0.98 -3.45
N LEU A 64 1.56 -0.68 -4.73
CA LEU A 64 1.39 0.65 -5.29
C LEU A 64 -0.07 1.11 -5.22
N GLU A 65 -1.02 0.22 -5.50
CA GLU A 65 -2.45 0.51 -5.39
C GLU A 65 -2.86 0.83 -3.94
N GLY A 66 -2.27 0.13 -2.96
CA GLY A 66 -2.41 0.47 -1.54
C GLY A 66 -1.88 1.87 -1.20
N THR A 67 -0.69 2.21 -1.69
CA THR A 67 -0.08 3.54 -1.49
C THR A 67 -0.91 4.65 -2.16
N LYS A 68 -1.41 4.42 -3.38
CA LYS A 68 -2.27 5.38 -4.10
C LYS A 68 -3.52 5.71 -3.30
N ARG A 69 -4.20 4.70 -2.74
CA ARG A 69 -5.39 4.89 -1.90
C ARG A 69 -5.07 5.65 -0.62
N ALA A 70 -3.94 5.34 0.02
CA ALA A 70 -3.48 6.07 1.20
C ALA A 70 -3.15 7.54 0.88
N ALA A 71 -2.47 7.79 -0.23
CA ALA A 71 -2.14 9.13 -0.70
C ALA A 71 -3.40 9.94 -1.06
N ALA A 72 -4.37 9.34 -1.74
CA ALA A 72 -5.65 9.99 -2.06
C ALA A 72 -6.42 10.39 -0.79
N LYS A 73 -6.45 9.49 0.21
CA LYS A 73 -7.07 9.78 1.51
C LYS A 73 -6.37 10.93 2.24
N ALA A 74 -5.04 10.92 2.26
CA ALA A 74 -4.25 11.99 2.87
C ALA A 74 -4.46 13.33 2.16
N GLY A 75 -4.52 13.33 0.82
CA GLY A 75 -4.81 14.51 0.02
C GLY A 75 -6.19 15.11 0.30
N ASN A 76 -7.22 14.27 0.44
CA ASN A 76 -8.57 14.72 0.78
C ASN A 76 -8.63 15.33 2.19
N LEU A 77 -7.96 14.70 3.17
CA LEU A 77 -7.88 15.24 4.53
C LEU A 77 -7.17 16.60 4.58
N ALA A 78 -6.10 16.78 3.80
CA ALA A 78 -5.39 18.06 3.70
C ALA A 78 -6.30 19.13 3.05
N ARG A 79 -7.00 18.79 1.97
CA ARG A 79 -7.96 19.68 1.29
C ARG A 79 -9.11 20.09 2.20
N ASP A 80 -9.65 19.16 2.98
CA ASP A 80 -10.71 19.44 3.95
C ASP A 80 -10.25 20.38 5.07
N GLY A 81 -9.00 20.24 5.51
CA GLY A 81 -8.37 21.17 6.46
C GLY A 81 -8.28 22.60 5.90
N VAL A 82 -7.78 22.73 4.67
CA VAL A 82 -7.64 24.03 3.99
C VAL A 82 -9.01 24.68 3.75
N THR A 83 -10.00 23.93 3.27
CA THR A 83 -11.34 24.47 2.99
C THR A 83 -12.10 24.85 4.27
N ARG A 84 -11.86 24.16 5.40
CA ARG A 84 -12.40 24.56 6.71
C ARG A 84 -11.73 25.84 7.22
N ALA A 85 -10.41 25.96 7.11
CA ALA A 85 -9.68 27.17 7.48
C ALA A 85 -10.16 28.39 6.67
N ALA A 86 -10.32 28.22 5.35
CA ALA A 86 -10.83 29.27 4.47
C ALA A 86 -12.27 29.70 4.81
N ARG A 87 -13.16 28.75 5.13
CA ARG A 87 -14.54 29.06 5.56
C ARG A 87 -14.59 29.77 6.92
N GLY A 88 -13.72 29.40 7.86
CA GLY A 88 -13.63 30.06 9.17
C GLY A 88 -13.24 31.54 9.09
N ALA A 89 -12.32 31.88 8.18
CA ALA A 89 -11.92 33.27 7.91
C ALA A 89 -13.06 34.10 7.28
N HIS A 90 -13.86 33.49 6.40
CA HIS A 90 -14.98 34.17 5.76
C HIS A 90 -16.18 34.42 6.69
N GLY A 91 -16.44 33.52 7.65
CA GLY A 91 -17.54 33.65 8.61
C GLY A 91 -17.29 34.74 9.67
N SER A 92 -16.03 34.97 10.03
CA SER A 92 -15.63 35.98 11.02
C SER A 92 -15.70 37.41 10.47
N ALA A 93 -15.48 37.61 9.17
CA ALA A 93 -15.72 38.90 8.52
C ALA A 93 -17.21 39.31 8.50
N ARG A 94 -18.14 38.34 8.49
CA ARG A 94 -19.59 38.60 8.40
C ARG A 94 -20.25 38.92 9.75
N SER A 95 -19.67 38.47 10.86
CA SER A 95 -20.22 38.74 12.21
C SER A 95 -19.82 40.09 12.78
N ILE A 96 -18.72 40.68 12.31
CA ILE A 96 -18.23 42.00 12.75
C ILE A 96 -19.10 43.14 12.18
N GLY A 97 -19.55 43.04 10.92
CA GLY A 97 -20.32 44.10 10.26
C GLY A 97 -21.74 44.32 10.79
N ARG A 98 -22.32 43.39 11.55
CA ARG A 98 -23.72 43.49 12.02
C ARG A 98 -23.87 44.12 13.42
N ARG A 99 -22.77 44.37 14.13
CA ARG A 99 -22.82 44.92 15.49
C ARG A 99 -22.93 46.46 15.52
N PHE A 100 -22.75 47.13 14.37
CA PHE A 100 -22.76 48.59 14.28
C PHE A 100 -24.10 49.21 13.83
N THR A 101 -25.12 48.42 13.47
CA THR A 101 -26.37 48.96 12.87
C THR A 101 -27.51 49.15 13.88
N ARG A 102 -27.21 49.15 15.18
CA ARG A 102 -28.22 49.27 16.25
C ARG A 102 -27.94 50.49 17.10
N ARG A 103 -28.15 51.67 16.54
CA ARG A 103 -28.34 52.93 17.27
C ARG A 103 -29.21 53.86 16.45
#